data_AF-A0A7Y4UHS5-F1
#
_entry.id   AF-A0A7Y4UHS5-F1
#
_cell.length_a   1.000
_cell.length_b   1.000
_cell.length_c   1.000
_cell.angle_alpha   90.00
_cell.angle_beta   90.00
_cell.angle_gamma   90.00
#
_symmetry.space_group_name_H-M   'P 1'
#
loop_
_entity.id
_entity.type
_entity.pdbx_description
1 polymer ?
#
loop_
_entity_poly.entity_id
_entity_poly.type
_entity_poly.pdbx_seq_one_letter_code
_entity_poly.pdbx_strand_id
1 'polypeptide(L)'
;MIKNEKEYRVTKAAAQKFQDALTNFDERPAAHPGIDPHFIPKMRESIESELEILSDELKTYEQLQRRRRNKLKVAELRSLPLELIRARISAGLSEADLAKRLGLKPQQIHRYEEHDYETASFARILEIAQAIEQAVHERV
;
A
#
# COMPACT_ATOMS: atom_id res chain seq x y z
N MET A 1 -7.76 -1.32 1.22
CA MET A 1 -7.98 -1.60 -0.21
C MET A 1 -8.50 -3.02 -0.38
N ILE A 2 -9.67 -3.16 -1.00
CA ILE A 2 -10.28 -4.44 -1.38
C ILE A 2 -9.48 -5.11 -2.51
N LYS A 3 -9.05 -6.35 -2.31
CA LYS A 3 -8.20 -7.10 -3.25
C LYS A 3 -8.97 -8.10 -4.10
N ASN A 4 -10.14 -8.55 -3.64
CA ASN A 4 -10.89 -9.61 -4.29
C ASN A 4 -12.41 -9.48 -4.06
N GLU A 5 -13.17 -10.32 -4.76
CA GLU A 5 -14.64 -10.33 -4.72
C GLU A 5 -15.20 -10.73 -3.35
N LYS A 6 -14.51 -11.59 -2.60
CA LYS A 6 -14.93 -11.99 -1.26
C LYS A 6 -14.84 -10.79 -0.30
N GLU A 7 -13.72 -10.09 -0.32
CA GLU A 7 -13.51 -8.85 0.44
C GLU A 7 -14.52 -7.78 0.00
N TYR A 8 -14.80 -7.63 -1.30
CA TYR A 8 -15.81 -6.70 -1.80
C TYR A 8 -17.18 -6.94 -1.16
N ARG A 9 -17.64 -8.20 -1.14
CA ARG A 9 -18.94 -8.54 -0.53
C ARG A 9 -18.98 -8.26 0.97
N VAL A 10 -17.89 -8.56 1.67
CA VAL A 10 -17.77 -8.30 3.12
C VAL A 10 -17.80 -6.79 3.38
N THR A 11 -16.98 -6.02 2.67
CA THR A 11 -16.93 -4.56 2.81
C THR A 11 -18.26 -3.91 2.43
N LYS A 12 -18.93 -4.38 1.38
CA LYS A 12 -20.25 -3.90 0.97
C LYS A 12 -21.33 -4.15 2.03
N ALA A 13 -21.33 -5.35 2.63
CA ALA A 13 -22.23 -5.67 3.72
C ALA A 13 -21.95 -4.84 4.97
N ALA A 14 -20.68 -4.55 5.28
CA ALA A 14 -20.30 -3.67 6.36
C ALA A 14 -20.77 -2.23 6.11
N ALA A 15 -20.50 -1.67 4.93
CA ALA A 15 -20.96 -0.34 4.53
C ALA A 15 -22.49 -0.22 4.63
N GLN A 16 -23.24 -1.25 4.20
CA GLN A 16 -24.70 -1.25 4.35
C GLN A 16 -25.13 -1.17 5.83
N LYS A 17 -24.46 -1.90 6.73
CA LYS A 17 -24.76 -1.83 8.17
C LYS A 17 -24.51 -0.43 8.75
N PHE A 18 -23.41 0.22 8.36
CA PHE A 18 -23.12 1.60 8.79
C PHE A 18 -24.14 2.58 8.21
N GLN A 19 -24.52 2.41 6.95
CA GLN A 19 -25.59 3.20 6.32
C GLN A 19 -26.92 3.03 7.05
N ASP A 20 -27.31 1.80 7.37
CA ASP A 20 -28.53 1.50 8.12
C ASP A 20 -28.45 2.08 9.54
N ALA A 21 -27.27 2.04 10.17
CA ALA A 21 -27.05 2.62 11.50
C ALA A 21 -27.21 4.14 11.48
N LEU A 22 -26.73 4.84 10.44
CA LEU A 22 -26.94 6.27 10.25
C LEU A 22 -28.40 6.61 9.96
N THR A 23 -29.05 5.84 9.10
CA THR A 23 -30.46 6.06 8.75
C THR A 23 -31.37 5.92 9.98
N ASN A 24 -31.03 5.01 10.89
CA ASN A 24 -31.78 4.78 12.12
C ASN A 24 -31.17 5.51 13.34
N PHE A 25 -30.18 6.38 13.15
CA PHE A 25 -29.53 7.09 14.27
C PHE A 25 -30.46 8.18 14.81
N ASP A 26 -30.84 8.06 16.08
CA ASP A 26 -31.64 9.07 16.76
C ASP A 26 -30.74 10.10 17.42
N GLU A 27 -30.80 11.36 17.02
CA GLU A 27 -29.96 12.42 17.60
C GLU A 27 -30.47 12.92 18.96
N ARG A 28 -31.66 12.50 19.40
CA ARG A 28 -32.26 12.98 20.64
C ARG A 28 -31.53 12.35 21.84
N PRO A 29 -31.15 13.14 22.85
CA PRO A 29 -30.55 12.60 24.08
C PRO A 29 -31.36 11.52 24.79
N ALA A 30 -32.70 11.57 24.65
CA ALA A 30 -33.60 10.57 25.23
C ALA A 30 -33.40 9.15 24.66
N ALA A 31 -32.89 9.03 23.44
CA ALA A 31 -32.58 7.73 22.82
C ALA A 31 -31.24 7.15 23.28
N HIS A 32 -30.41 7.95 23.96
CA HIS A 32 -29.07 7.59 24.42
C HIS A 32 -28.93 7.80 25.94
N PRO A 33 -29.69 7.06 26.76
CA PRO A 33 -29.65 7.22 28.21
C PRO A 33 -28.25 6.91 28.74
N GLY A 34 -27.70 7.82 29.54
CA GLY A 34 -26.35 7.68 30.12
C GLY A 34 -25.22 8.18 29.23
N ILE A 35 -25.52 8.74 28.05
CA ILE A 35 -24.54 9.41 27.18
C ILE A 35 -24.71 10.93 27.33
N ASP A 36 -23.60 11.65 27.51
CA ASP A 36 -23.63 13.12 27.53
C ASP A 36 -24.04 13.63 26.13
N PRO A 37 -25.03 14.53 26.03
CA PRO A 37 -25.54 15.07 24.77
C PRO A 37 -24.47 15.58 23.79
N HIS A 38 -23.33 16.08 24.28
CA HIS A 38 -22.24 16.57 23.43
C HIS A 38 -21.51 15.45 22.67
N PHE A 39 -21.64 14.19 23.10
CA PHE A 39 -21.03 13.05 22.41
C PHE A 39 -21.94 12.44 21.34
N ILE A 40 -23.24 12.70 21.37
CA ILE A 40 -24.19 12.15 20.39
C ILE A 40 -23.84 12.57 18.95
N PRO A 41 -23.51 13.86 18.66
CA PRO A 41 -23.03 14.25 17.33
C PRO A 41 -21.72 13.56 16.95
N LYS A 42 -20.79 13.39 17.89
CA LYS A 42 -19.50 12.72 17.64
C LYS A 42 -19.66 11.23 17.34
N MET A 43 -20.63 10.58 17.96
CA MET A 43 -20.97 9.18 17.66
C MET A 43 -21.47 9.05 16.22
N ARG A 44 -22.38 9.95 15.80
CA ARG A 44 -22.86 10.00 14.42
C ARG A 44 -21.71 10.25 13.45
N GLU A 45 -20.89 11.26 13.71
CA GLU A 45 -19.72 11.63 12.90
C GLU A 45 -18.73 10.46 12.77
N SER A 46 -18.52 9.67 13.83
CA SER A 46 -17.69 8.47 13.77
C SER A 46 -18.27 7.40 12.84
N ILE A 47 -19.59 7.19 12.83
CA ILE A 47 -20.27 6.24 11.94
C ILE A 47 -20.21 6.74 10.50
N GLU A 48 -20.38 8.05 10.27
CA GLU A 48 -20.24 8.70 8.95
C GLU A 48 -18.82 8.55 8.40
N SER A 49 -17.81 8.81 9.22
CA SER A 49 -16.39 8.68 8.83
C SER A 49 -16.05 7.24 8.42
N GLU A 50 -16.52 6.25 9.18
CA GLU A 50 -16.28 4.85 8.86
C GLU A 50 -17.00 4.44 7.57
N LEU A 51 -18.23 4.90 7.36
CA LEU A 51 -18.96 4.66 6.11
C LEU A 51 -18.25 5.27 4.90
N GLU A 52 -17.70 6.49 5.04
CA GLU A 52 -16.96 7.17 3.99
C GLU A 52 -15.73 6.35 3.56
N ILE A 53 -14.95 5.86 4.53
CA ILE A 53 -13.78 5.00 4.28
C ILE A 53 -14.19 3.76 3.47
N LEU A 54 -15.22 3.03 3.93
CA LEU A 54 -15.67 1.81 3.25
C LEU A 54 -16.22 2.11 1.85
N SER A 55 -16.93 3.23 1.68
CA SER A 55 -17.51 3.65 0.40
C SER A 55 -16.42 4.00 -0.62
N ASP A 56 -15.35 4.66 -0.18
CA ASP A 56 -14.20 4.98 -1.03
C ASP A 56 -13.43 3.73 -1.46
N GLU A 57 -13.28 2.74 -0.56
CA GLU A 57 -12.69 1.45 -0.94
C GLU A 57 -13.52 0.72 -1.99
N LEU A 58 -14.85 0.69 -1.82
CA LEU A 58 -15.78 0.07 -2.77
C LEU A 58 -15.73 0.77 -4.13
N LYS A 59 -15.79 2.10 -4.13
CA LYS A 59 -15.70 2.92 -5.34
C LYS A 59 -14.40 2.68 -6.09
N THR A 60 -13.28 2.60 -5.37
CA THR A 60 -11.98 2.29 -5.96
C THR A 60 -11.97 0.91 -6.62
N TYR A 61 -12.50 -0.10 -5.92
CA TYR A 61 -12.58 -1.46 -6.46
C TYR A 61 -13.48 -1.56 -7.70
N GLU A 62 -14.65 -0.93 -7.68
CA GLU A 62 -15.59 -0.91 -8.81
C GLU A 62 -15.02 -0.16 -10.02
N GLN A 63 -14.27 0.93 -9.79
CA GLN A 63 -13.55 1.62 -10.86
C GLN A 63 -12.49 0.73 -11.51
N LEU A 64 -11.75 -0.05 -10.72
CA LEU A 64 -10.77 -1.01 -11.24
C LEU A 64 -11.44 -2.12 -12.07
N GLN A 65 -12.58 -2.65 -11.62
CA GLN A 65 -13.36 -3.63 -12.39
C GLN A 65 -13.86 -3.07 -13.73
N ARG A 66 -14.34 -1.82 -13.75
CA ARG A 66 -14.83 -1.13 -14.96
C ARG A 66 -13.70 -0.79 -15.92
N ARG A 67 -12.55 -0.35 -15.39
CA ARG A 67 -11.34 -0.04 -16.16
C ARG A 67 -10.53 -1.31 -16.42
N ARG A 68 -11.07 -2.21 -17.25
CA ARG A 68 -10.38 -3.43 -17.77
C ARG A 68 -9.11 -3.17 -18.60
N ARG A 69 -8.63 -1.92 -18.66
CA ARG A 69 -7.51 -1.47 -19.49
C ARG A 69 -6.24 -1.15 -18.70
N ASN A 70 -6.20 -1.41 -17.38
CA ASN A 70 -4.97 -1.38 -16.61
C ASN A 70 -4.10 -2.58 -17.04
N LYS A 71 -3.39 -2.43 -18.16
CA LYS A 71 -2.42 -3.41 -18.61
C LYS A 71 -1.19 -3.24 -17.74
N LEU A 72 -0.84 -4.29 -16.99
CA LEU A 72 0.48 -4.39 -16.40
C LEU A 72 1.50 -4.36 -17.54
N LYS A 73 2.37 -3.37 -17.52
CA LYS A 73 3.43 -3.26 -18.53
C LYS A 73 4.57 -4.20 -18.16
N VAL A 74 4.40 -5.47 -18.49
CA VAL A 74 5.36 -6.55 -18.16
C VAL A 74 6.77 -6.23 -18.69
N ALA A 75 6.87 -5.52 -19.81
CA ALA A 75 8.16 -5.09 -20.35
C ALA A 75 8.92 -4.16 -19.37
N GLU A 76 8.23 -3.20 -18.76
CA GLU A 76 8.82 -2.29 -17.75
C GLU A 76 9.21 -3.05 -16.48
N LEU A 77 8.43 -4.07 -16.10
CA LEU A 77 8.77 -4.90 -14.95
C LEU A 77 9.99 -5.80 -15.22
N ARG A 78 10.13 -6.33 -16.44
CA ARG A 78 11.29 -7.13 -16.86
C ARG A 78 12.58 -6.31 -16.90
N SER A 79 12.50 -4.99 -17.10
CA SER A 79 13.69 -4.12 -17.05
C SER A 79 14.14 -3.77 -15.63
N LEU A 80 13.32 -4.01 -14.59
CA LEU A 80 13.63 -3.61 -13.21
C LEU A 80 15.00 -4.10 -12.71
N PRO A 81 15.39 -5.38 -12.89
CA PRO A 81 16.73 -5.85 -12.47
C PRO A 81 17.86 -5.01 -13.05
N LEU A 82 17.81 -4.75 -14.35
CA LEU A 82 18.83 -3.99 -15.07
C LEU A 82 18.83 -2.51 -14.63
N GLU A 83 17.66 -1.92 -14.40
CA GLU A 83 17.54 -0.55 -13.89
C GLU A 83 18.13 -0.40 -12.48
N LEU A 84 18.00 -1.40 -11.61
CA LEU A 84 18.65 -1.40 -10.29
C LEU A 84 20.17 -1.41 -10.41
N ILE A 85 20.73 -2.23 -11.31
CA ILE A 85 22.18 -2.28 -11.56
C ILE A 85 22.66 -0.93 -12.11
N ARG A 86 21.94 -0.36 -13.08
CA ARG A 86 22.25 0.97 -13.64
C ARG A 86 22.23 2.03 -12.56
N ALA A 87 21.18 2.07 -11.73
CA ALA A 87 21.05 3.02 -10.64
C ALA A 87 22.18 2.88 -9.60
N ARG A 88 22.56 1.64 -9.23
CA ARG A 88 23.72 1.39 -8.36
C ARG A 88 25.00 1.99 -8.94
N ILE A 89 25.28 1.74 -10.23
CA ILE A 89 26.46 2.25 -10.92
C ILE A 89 26.42 3.78 -11.01
N SER A 90 25.28 4.38 -11.33
CA SER A 90 25.09 5.84 -11.35
C SER A 90 25.27 6.46 -9.96
N ALA A 91 24.86 5.76 -8.90
CA ALA A 91 25.15 6.13 -7.51
C ALA A 91 26.63 5.91 -7.12
N GLY A 92 27.45 5.35 -8.03
CA GLY A 92 28.87 5.05 -7.83
C GLY A 92 29.15 4.07 -6.70
N LEU A 93 28.19 3.20 -6.39
CA LEU A 93 28.37 2.12 -5.41
C LEU A 93 28.97 0.91 -6.12
N SER A 94 30.01 0.30 -5.55
CA SER A 94 30.37 -1.07 -5.91
C SER A 94 29.37 -2.07 -5.31
N GLU A 95 29.39 -3.32 -5.78
CA GLU A 95 28.62 -4.41 -5.15
C GLU A 95 28.98 -4.57 -3.67
N ALA A 96 30.26 -4.36 -3.32
CA ALA A 96 30.73 -4.42 -1.94
C ALA A 96 30.20 -3.25 -1.09
N ASP A 97 30.11 -2.04 -1.66
CA ASP A 97 29.55 -0.87 -0.96
C ASP A 97 28.06 -1.06 -0.69
N LEU A 98 27.31 -1.55 -1.69
CA LEU A 98 25.90 -1.86 -1.54
C LEU A 98 25.68 -2.97 -0.50
N ALA A 99 26.49 -4.02 -0.53
CA ALA A 99 26.45 -5.08 0.47
C ALA A 99 26.70 -4.54 1.87
N LYS A 100 27.71 -3.67 2.03
CA LYS A 100 28.03 -3.03 3.31
C LYS A 100 26.87 -2.19 3.84
N ARG A 101 26.21 -1.39 2.99
CA ARG A 101 25.02 -0.60 3.35
C ARG A 101 23.86 -1.47 3.82
N LEU A 102 23.69 -2.64 3.22
CA LEU A 102 22.61 -3.58 3.55
C LEU A 102 22.96 -4.59 4.65
N GLY A 103 24.17 -4.53 5.22
CA GLY A 103 24.66 -5.52 6.18
C GLY A 103 24.79 -6.94 5.59
N LEU A 104 25.02 -7.03 4.29
CA LEU A 104 25.16 -8.28 3.54
C LEU A 104 26.61 -8.61 3.20
N LYS A 105 26.85 -9.87 2.81
CA LYS A 105 28.12 -10.28 2.22
C LYS A 105 28.20 -9.83 0.76
N PRO A 106 29.34 -9.31 0.27
CA PRO A 106 29.48 -8.90 -1.13
C PRO A 106 29.09 -9.99 -2.14
N GLN A 107 29.40 -11.26 -1.85
CA GLN A 107 29.04 -12.39 -2.71
C GLN A 107 27.52 -12.54 -2.90
N GLN A 108 26.73 -12.09 -1.93
CA GLN A 108 25.27 -12.16 -2.01
C GLN A 108 24.72 -11.11 -2.98
N ILE A 109 25.28 -9.89 -2.99
CA ILE A 109 24.91 -8.86 -3.98
C ILE A 109 25.37 -9.29 -5.37
N HIS A 110 26.59 -9.82 -5.49
CA HIS A 110 27.09 -10.36 -6.75
C HIS A 110 26.15 -11.42 -7.34
N ARG A 111 25.77 -12.43 -6.53
CA ARG A 111 24.83 -13.49 -6.95
C ARG A 111 23.45 -12.94 -7.30
N TYR A 112 22.99 -11.87 -6.63
CA TYR A 112 21.74 -11.23 -7.00
C TYR A 112 21.85 -10.54 -8.37
N GLU A 113 22.92 -9.80 -8.64
CA GLU A 113 23.10 -9.15 -9.94
C GLU A 113 23.36 -10.15 -11.08
N GLU A 114 24.13 -11.21 -10.83
CA GLU A 114 24.41 -12.29 -11.80
C GLU A 114 23.15 -13.01 -12.29
N HIS A 115 22.14 -13.11 -11.42
CA HIS A 115 20.88 -13.78 -11.71
C HIS A 115 19.70 -12.81 -11.81
N ASP A 116 19.94 -11.56 -12.22
CA ASP A 116 18.88 -10.55 -12.43
C ASP A 116 17.87 -10.44 -11.26
N TYR A 117 18.36 -10.60 -10.03
CA TYR A 117 17.59 -10.62 -8.79
C TYR A 117 16.50 -11.70 -8.69
N GLU A 118 16.50 -12.73 -9.56
CA GLU A 118 15.49 -13.80 -9.57
C GLU A 118 15.40 -14.56 -8.23
N THR A 119 16.53 -14.65 -7.51
CA THR A 119 16.61 -15.34 -6.21
C THR A 119 16.38 -14.41 -5.02
N ALA A 120 16.22 -13.10 -5.25
CA ALA A 120 15.93 -12.14 -4.20
C ALA A 120 14.43 -12.11 -3.89
N SER A 121 14.07 -11.99 -2.61
CA SER A 121 12.69 -11.74 -2.25
C SER A 121 12.29 -10.32 -2.68
N PHE A 122 10.99 -10.09 -2.93
CA PHE A 122 10.50 -8.74 -3.24
C PHE A 122 10.88 -7.71 -2.15
N ALA A 123 10.80 -8.10 -0.87
CA ALA A 123 11.26 -7.26 0.24
C ALA A 123 12.74 -6.90 0.12
N ARG A 124 13.60 -7.86 -0.27
CA ARG A 124 15.02 -7.62 -0.50
C ARG A 124 15.27 -6.64 -1.66
N ILE A 125 14.51 -6.77 -2.74
CA ILE A 125 14.60 -5.86 -3.89
C ILE A 125 14.24 -4.42 -3.46
N LEU A 126 13.23 -4.25 -2.61
CA LEU A 126 12.88 -2.94 -2.05
C LEU A 126 13.98 -2.36 -1.17
N GLU A 127 14.58 -3.15 -0.27
CA GLU A 127 15.71 -2.72 0.56
C GLU A 127 16.89 -2.24 -0.30
N ILE A 128 17.21 -2.99 -1.37
CA ILE A 128 18.28 -2.64 -2.31
C ILE A 128 17.96 -1.33 -3.03
N ALA A 129 16.74 -1.18 -3.55
CA ALA A 129 16.31 0.04 -4.22
C ALA A 129 16.41 1.26 -3.29
N GLN A 130 15.98 1.12 -2.04
CA GLN A 130 16.04 2.18 -1.04
C GLN A 130 17.50 2.54 -0.67
N ALA A 131 18.38 1.55 -0.52
CA ALA A 131 19.80 1.79 -0.26
C ALA A 131 20.49 2.53 -1.43
N ILE A 132 20.12 2.22 -2.67
CA ILE A 132 20.61 2.92 -3.85
C ILE A 132 20.08 4.36 -3.88
N GLU A 133 18.78 4.57 -3.65
CA GLU A 133 18.15 5.90 -3.61
C GLU A 133 18.82 6.81 -2.58
N GLN A 134 19.06 6.31 -1.36
CA GLN A 134 19.74 7.06 -0.30
C GLN A 134 21.16 7.47 -0.71
N ALA A 135 21.91 6.57 -1.36
CA ALA A 135 23.27 6.87 -1.81
C ALA A 135 23.31 7.95 -2.91
N VAL A 136 22.28 8.06 -3.74
CA VAL A 136 22.15 9.16 -4.72
C VAL A 136 21.92 10.49 -4.00
N HIS A 137 21.03 10.52 -3.01
CA HIS A 137 20.72 11.75 -2.26
C HIS A 137 21.92 12.26 -1.43
N GLU A 138 22.77 11.36 -0.92
CA GLU A 138 23.99 11.73 -0.20
C GLU A 138 25.08 12.38 -1.09
N ARG A 139 24.94 12.27 -2.43
CA ARG A 139 25.92 12.78 -3.40
C ARG A 139 25.54 14.11 -4.05
N VAL A 140 24.33 14.59 -3.81
CA VAL A 140 23.82 15.88 -4.31
C VAL A 140 23.99 16.95 -3.24
#